data_AF-A0A7X3GJQ1-F1
#
_entry.id   AF-A0A7X3GJQ1-F1
#
_cell.length_a   1.000
_cell.length_b   1.000
_cell.length_c   1.000
_cell.angle_alpha   90.00
_cell.angle_beta   90.00
_cell.angle_gamma   90.00
#
_symmetry.space_group_name_H-M   'P 1'
#
loop_
_entity.id
_entity.type
_entity.pdbx_description
1 polymer ?
#
loop_
_entity_poly.entity_id
_entity_poly.type
_entity_poly.pdbx_seq_one_letter_code
_entity_poly.pdbx_strand_id
1 'polypeptide(L)'
;MMTGRQTRFHEGIRLYVITGANYHPGRTIADVMEQALIGGADIVQLRDKTASQRELLEQARVLRELTKRYGVPLIINDYIDIALEVGADGVHLGQDDQSLAEARERLGQDAIIGISTHQLAHALAAQAGGADYIGVGPVYPTGTKPGKAAVTTSYVTEVANSLAIPFVAIGGITLDNVDTVLAAGATRVCAVSAVVGAPDPAAVCRSFKEWIAAADTARIARAGFAAEAGVSVNVNGRETRTAARTVFELVAEHGLEKRRMVVELDGEIVERAAWERTPIRDGAAVELVHFVGGG
;
A
#
# COMPACT_ATOMS: atom_id res chain seq x y z
N MET A 1 -3.31 -3.95 -16.64
CA MET A 1 -1.84 -3.87 -16.58
C MET A 1 -1.48 -2.54 -15.95
N MET A 2 -0.62 -2.53 -14.93
CA MET A 2 -0.15 -1.29 -14.31
C MET A 2 0.64 -0.48 -15.34
N THR A 3 0.44 0.84 -15.39
CA THR A 3 1.26 1.71 -16.24
C THR A 3 2.69 1.79 -15.68
N GLY A 4 3.69 2.13 -16.51
CA GLY A 4 5.09 2.32 -16.06
C GLY A 4 5.26 3.30 -14.88
N ARG A 5 4.24 4.12 -14.62
CA ARG A 5 4.12 5.14 -13.57
C ARG A 5 3.72 4.54 -12.23
N GLN A 6 2.68 3.69 -12.25
CA GLN A 6 2.31 2.87 -11.10
C GLN A 6 3.47 1.97 -10.69
N THR A 7 4.29 1.50 -11.62
CA THR A 7 5.50 0.70 -11.34
C THR A 7 6.53 1.46 -10.49
N ARG A 8 6.77 2.76 -10.75
CA ARG A 8 7.74 3.57 -9.97
C ARG A 8 7.32 3.78 -8.51
N PHE A 9 6.02 3.92 -8.23
CA PHE A 9 5.54 3.96 -6.84
C PHE A 9 5.38 2.54 -6.25
N HIS A 10 5.03 1.56 -7.08
CA HIS A 10 4.85 0.17 -6.66
C HIS A 10 6.14 -0.47 -6.17
N GLU A 11 7.24 -0.30 -6.92
CA GLU A 11 8.49 -1.00 -6.69
C GLU A 11 9.44 -0.12 -5.88
N GLY A 12 9.65 -0.48 -4.61
CA GLY A 12 10.72 0.07 -3.77
C GLY A 12 10.28 1.07 -2.70
N ILE A 13 9.17 1.79 -2.88
CA ILE A 13 8.72 2.76 -1.87
C ILE A 13 8.10 2.04 -0.67
N ARG A 14 8.76 2.10 0.48
CA ARG A 14 8.34 1.49 1.74
C ARG A 14 8.27 2.51 2.88
N LEU A 15 9.23 3.43 2.94
CA LEU A 15 9.28 4.50 3.94
C LEU A 15 9.12 5.87 3.27
N TYR A 16 8.02 6.53 3.62
CA TYR A 16 7.67 7.88 3.19
C TYR A 16 7.99 8.87 4.30
N VAL A 17 8.78 9.92 4.01
CA VAL A 17 9.07 10.97 4.99
C VAL A 17 8.53 12.33 4.54
N ILE A 18 7.79 12.99 5.42
CA ILE A 18 7.32 14.37 5.19
C ILE A 18 8.14 15.32 6.05
N THR A 19 8.46 16.48 5.51
CA THR A 19 9.09 17.58 6.24
C THR A 19 8.22 18.06 7.40
N GLY A 20 8.83 18.72 8.38
CA GLY A 20 8.08 19.33 9.48
C GLY A 20 8.94 20.31 10.27
N ALA A 21 9.03 21.54 9.77
CA ALA A 21 9.92 22.58 10.31
C ALA A 21 9.83 22.76 11.83
N ASN A 22 8.60 22.68 12.38
CA ASN A 22 8.34 22.84 13.81
C ASN A 22 8.92 21.73 14.70
N TYR A 23 9.39 20.62 14.15
CA TYR A 23 9.91 19.48 14.90
C TYR A 23 11.43 19.46 15.00
N HIS A 24 12.15 20.33 14.29
CA HIS A 24 13.61 20.35 14.31
C HIS A 24 14.20 21.76 14.46
N PRO A 25 13.83 22.48 15.54
CA PRO A 25 14.35 23.82 15.77
C PRO A 25 15.88 23.82 15.80
N GLY A 26 16.49 24.79 15.12
CA GLY A 26 17.95 24.92 15.04
C GLY A 26 18.64 23.99 14.04
N ARG A 27 17.91 23.15 13.30
CA ARG A 27 18.44 22.34 12.19
C ARG A 27 17.79 22.75 10.88
N THR A 28 18.57 22.79 9.81
CA THR A 28 18.02 23.13 8.48
C THR A 28 17.19 21.96 7.94
N ILE A 29 16.24 22.28 7.05
CA ILE A 29 15.45 21.25 6.35
C ILE A 29 16.35 20.33 5.51
N ALA A 30 17.43 20.88 4.91
CA ALA A 30 18.37 20.12 4.11
C ALA A 30 19.08 19.06 4.96
N ASP A 31 19.64 19.44 6.11
CA ASP A 31 20.39 18.52 6.97
C ASP A 31 19.50 17.37 7.48
N VAL A 32 18.29 17.71 7.95
CA VAL A 32 17.36 16.72 8.51
C VAL A 32 16.87 15.75 7.44
N MET A 33 16.52 16.26 6.25
CA MET A 33 16.05 15.41 5.16
C MET A 33 17.19 14.61 4.53
N GLU A 34 18.42 15.12 4.51
CA GLU A 34 19.60 14.35 4.07
C GLU A 34 19.86 13.18 5.02
N GLN A 35 19.74 13.37 6.34
CA GLN A 35 19.81 12.26 7.30
C GLN A 35 18.69 11.24 7.09
N ALA A 36 17.46 11.68 6.82
CA ALA A 36 16.35 10.77 6.50
C ALA A 36 16.64 9.94 5.22
N LEU A 37 17.21 10.56 4.18
CA LEU A 37 17.63 9.89 2.95
C LEU A 37 18.76 8.87 3.20
N ILE A 38 19.79 9.24 3.97
CA ILE A 38 20.87 8.33 4.41
C ILE A 38 20.29 7.14 5.19
N GLY A 39 19.25 7.37 5.98
CA GLY A 39 18.56 6.33 6.73
C GLY A 39 17.64 5.43 5.89
N GLY A 40 17.44 5.72 4.60
CA GLY A 40 16.65 4.91 3.69
C GLY A 40 15.21 5.38 3.48
N ALA A 41 14.93 6.68 3.60
CA ALA A 41 13.69 7.26 3.08
C ALA A 41 13.60 7.03 1.56
N ASP A 42 12.52 6.41 1.11
CA ASP A 42 12.33 6.06 -0.31
C ASP A 42 11.59 7.16 -1.09
N ILE A 43 10.99 8.12 -0.38
CA ILE A 43 10.28 9.27 -0.94
C ILE A 43 10.24 10.41 0.09
N VAL A 44 10.36 11.64 -0.40
CA VAL A 44 10.29 12.85 0.42
C VAL A 44 9.11 13.71 -0.04
N GLN A 45 8.34 14.23 0.92
CA GLN A 45 7.34 15.27 0.66
C GLN A 45 7.67 16.56 1.39
N LEU A 46 7.66 17.65 0.63
CA LEU A 46 7.65 18.98 1.19
C LEU A 46 6.23 19.37 1.59
N ARG A 47 6.05 19.62 2.89
CA ARG A 47 4.86 20.18 3.48
C ARG A 47 5.22 21.25 4.50
N ASP A 48 4.86 22.48 4.18
CA ASP A 48 4.88 23.60 5.12
C ASP A 48 3.62 24.44 4.88
N LYS A 49 2.68 24.38 5.84
CA LYS A 49 1.40 25.09 5.76
C LYS A 49 1.49 26.53 6.29
N THR A 50 2.63 26.91 6.85
CA THR A 50 2.86 28.20 7.50
C THR A 50 3.81 29.09 6.72
N ALA A 51 4.65 28.51 5.85
CA ALA A 51 5.53 29.25 4.96
C ALA A 51 4.74 30.10 3.95
N SER A 52 5.29 31.26 3.62
CA SER A 52 4.89 32.01 2.44
C SER A 52 5.21 31.22 1.17
N GLN A 53 4.55 31.55 0.05
CA GLN A 53 4.80 30.88 -1.23
C GLN A 53 6.27 30.98 -1.68
N ARG A 54 6.93 32.11 -1.39
CA ARG A 54 8.36 32.31 -1.68
C ARG A 54 9.24 31.37 -0.86
N GLU A 55 9.00 31.28 0.44
CA GLU A 55 9.76 30.38 1.34
C GLU A 55 9.53 28.91 0.97
N LEU A 56 8.29 28.54 0.66
CA LEU A 56 7.96 27.18 0.22
C LEU A 56 8.66 26.83 -1.10
N LEU A 57 8.75 27.77 -2.04
CA LEU A 57 9.48 27.59 -3.29
C LEU A 57 11.00 27.45 -3.06
N GLU A 58 11.57 28.23 -2.15
CA GLU A 58 12.99 28.12 -1.76
C GLU A 58 13.28 26.75 -1.12
N GLN A 59 12.44 26.29 -0.20
CA GLN A 59 12.52 24.95 0.39
C GLN A 59 12.39 23.85 -0.69
N ALA A 60 11.47 24.01 -1.64
CA ALA A 60 11.24 23.05 -2.72
C ALA A 60 12.46 22.91 -3.63
N ARG A 61 13.13 24.03 -3.98
CA ARG A 61 14.37 24.02 -4.78
C ARG A 61 15.50 23.29 -4.06
N VAL A 62 15.68 23.56 -2.76
CA VAL A 62 16.68 22.88 -1.93
C VAL A 62 16.44 21.37 -1.89
N LEU A 63 15.18 20.96 -1.63
CA LEU A 63 14.85 19.54 -1.57
C LEU A 63 14.91 18.86 -2.93
N ARG A 64 14.56 19.53 -4.04
CA ARG A 64 14.66 18.96 -5.39
C ARG A 64 16.09 18.61 -5.74
N GLU A 65 17.04 19.49 -5.44
CA GLU A 65 18.45 19.24 -5.65
C GLU A 65 18.92 18.08 -4.79
N LEU A 66 18.59 18.10 -3.49
CA LEU A 66 18.92 17.03 -2.57
C LEU A 66 18.38 15.67 -3.04
N THR A 67 17.09 15.56 -3.36
CA THR A 67 16.48 14.29 -3.73
C THR A 67 17.00 13.75 -5.07
N LYS A 68 17.38 14.63 -6.02
CA LYS A 68 18.07 14.22 -7.26
C LYS A 68 19.39 13.51 -6.97
N ARG A 69 20.21 14.04 -6.04
CA ARG A 69 21.50 13.41 -5.68
C ARG A 69 21.33 12.00 -5.12
N TYR A 70 20.22 11.73 -4.44
CA TYR A 70 19.89 10.43 -3.85
C TYR A 70 19.03 9.54 -4.76
N GLY A 71 18.57 10.04 -5.92
CA GLY A 71 17.69 9.29 -6.82
C GLY A 71 16.30 9.01 -6.22
N VAL A 72 15.84 9.85 -5.29
CA VAL A 72 14.58 9.68 -4.55
C VAL A 72 13.51 10.65 -5.10
N PRO A 73 12.23 10.27 -5.20
CA PRO A 73 11.19 11.18 -5.64
C PRO A 73 10.91 12.31 -4.63
N LEU A 74 10.68 13.51 -5.13
CA LEU A 74 10.15 14.65 -4.39
C LEU A 74 8.67 14.87 -4.72
N ILE A 75 7.84 14.93 -3.68
CA ILE A 75 6.42 15.28 -3.77
C ILE A 75 6.18 16.64 -3.12
N ILE A 76 5.38 17.48 -3.76
CA ILE A 76 4.93 18.75 -3.18
C ILE A 76 3.51 18.59 -2.63
N ASN A 77 3.29 18.98 -1.38
CA ASN A 77 1.97 18.96 -0.77
C ASN A 77 1.11 20.12 -1.33
N ASP A 78 -0.08 19.79 -1.83
CA ASP A 78 -1.15 20.64 -2.41
C ASP A 78 -0.80 21.49 -3.65
N TYR A 79 0.37 22.10 -3.71
CA TYR A 79 0.68 23.16 -4.68
C TYR A 79 1.24 22.63 -6.00
N ILE A 80 0.36 22.41 -6.99
CA ILE A 80 0.73 21.99 -8.35
C ILE A 80 1.72 22.97 -9.01
N ASP A 81 1.50 24.28 -8.85
CA ASP A 81 2.35 25.32 -9.45
C ASP A 81 3.80 25.23 -8.96
N ILE A 82 4.00 24.96 -7.67
CA ILE A 82 5.34 24.79 -7.09
C ILE A 82 5.96 23.49 -7.60
N ALA A 83 5.19 22.41 -7.72
CA ALA A 83 5.68 21.16 -8.29
C ALA A 83 6.19 21.32 -9.72
N LEU A 84 5.45 22.05 -10.56
CA LEU A 84 5.86 22.37 -11.94
C LEU A 84 7.12 23.23 -11.97
N GLU A 85 7.14 24.32 -11.20
CA GLU A 85 8.24 25.29 -11.17
C GLU A 85 9.59 24.65 -10.78
N VAL A 86 9.58 23.70 -9.83
CA VAL A 86 10.82 23.02 -9.39
C VAL A 86 11.07 21.71 -10.12
N GLY A 87 10.17 21.29 -11.01
CA GLY A 87 10.21 19.97 -11.65
C GLY A 87 10.19 18.83 -10.62
N ALA A 88 9.31 18.90 -9.64
CA ALA A 88 9.06 17.81 -8.69
C ALA A 88 8.46 16.59 -9.40
N ASP A 89 8.60 15.42 -8.78
CA ASP A 89 8.14 14.15 -9.37
C ASP A 89 6.62 13.95 -9.21
N GLY A 90 5.97 14.78 -8.38
CA GLY A 90 4.53 14.67 -8.14
C GLY A 90 3.98 15.58 -7.07
N VAL A 91 2.70 15.38 -6.76
CA VAL A 91 1.96 16.09 -5.72
C VAL A 91 1.20 15.14 -4.79
N HIS A 92 0.93 15.60 -3.57
CA HIS A 92 -0.01 14.96 -2.66
C HIS A 92 -1.11 15.95 -2.29
N LEU A 93 -2.36 15.56 -2.49
CA LEU A 93 -3.53 16.43 -2.35
C LEU A 93 -4.38 16.01 -1.14
N GLY A 94 -5.04 16.97 -0.52
CA GLY A 94 -6.17 16.77 0.38
C GLY A 94 -7.49 16.64 -0.36
N GLN A 95 -8.55 16.35 0.40
CA GLN A 95 -9.91 16.22 -0.13
C GLN A 95 -10.51 17.56 -0.57
N ASP A 96 -10.03 18.67 -0.01
CA ASP A 96 -10.53 20.02 -0.25
C ASP A 96 -9.64 20.82 -1.22
N ASP A 97 -8.61 20.17 -1.80
CA ASP A 97 -7.68 20.78 -2.74
C ASP A 97 -8.15 20.55 -4.20
N GLN A 98 -7.27 20.83 -5.18
CA GLN A 98 -7.54 20.59 -6.60
C GLN A 98 -7.90 19.13 -6.88
N SER A 99 -8.76 18.90 -7.89
CA SER A 99 -9.20 17.54 -8.23
C SER A 99 -8.06 16.70 -8.82
N LEU A 100 -8.14 15.37 -8.68
CA LEU A 100 -7.19 14.45 -9.34
C LEU A 100 -7.14 14.66 -10.86
N ALA A 101 -8.29 14.96 -11.48
CA ALA A 101 -8.39 15.22 -12.92
C ALA A 101 -7.61 16.47 -13.32
N GLU A 102 -7.80 17.58 -12.58
CA GLU A 102 -7.06 18.82 -12.80
C GLU A 102 -5.55 18.63 -12.57
N ALA A 103 -5.18 17.91 -11.51
CA ALA A 103 -3.77 17.61 -11.24
C ALA A 103 -3.14 16.81 -12.38
N ARG A 104 -3.86 15.82 -12.92
CA ARG A 104 -3.41 15.01 -14.05
C ARG A 104 -3.31 15.82 -15.34
N GLU A 105 -4.26 16.71 -15.60
CA GLU A 105 -4.24 17.60 -16.76
C GLU A 105 -3.01 18.51 -16.75
N ARG A 106 -2.70 19.12 -15.60
CA ARG A 106 -1.62 20.10 -15.47
C ARG A 106 -0.23 19.49 -15.38
N LEU A 107 -0.06 18.42 -14.61
CA LEU A 107 1.23 17.77 -14.39
C LEU A 107 1.58 16.74 -15.47
N GLY A 108 0.62 16.41 -16.32
CA GLY A 108 0.77 15.40 -17.35
C GLY A 108 0.72 13.98 -16.80
N GLN A 109 0.93 13.03 -17.72
CA GLN A 109 0.75 11.63 -17.42
C GLN A 109 1.82 11.12 -16.45
N ASP A 110 3.07 11.56 -16.52
CA ASP A 110 4.17 10.92 -15.77
C ASP A 110 4.30 11.32 -14.30
N ALA A 111 3.59 12.35 -13.84
CA ALA A 111 3.65 12.78 -12.45
C ALA A 111 2.99 11.78 -11.49
N ILE A 112 3.55 11.65 -10.28
CA ILE A 112 3.00 10.85 -9.19
C ILE A 112 1.95 11.67 -8.44
N ILE A 113 0.70 11.25 -8.44
CA ILE A 113 -0.41 11.98 -7.80
C ILE A 113 -0.99 11.14 -6.66
N GLY A 114 -0.76 11.60 -5.44
CA GLY A 114 -1.35 11.02 -4.23
C GLY A 114 -2.50 11.84 -3.68
N ILE A 115 -3.39 11.20 -2.94
CA ILE A 115 -4.46 11.90 -2.21
C ILE A 115 -4.69 11.33 -0.81
N SER A 116 -4.94 12.19 0.18
CA SER A 116 -5.29 11.78 1.54
C SER A 116 -6.71 11.22 1.62
N THR A 117 -6.90 10.09 2.30
CA THR A 117 -8.20 9.44 2.48
C THR A 117 -8.46 9.13 3.96
N HIS A 118 -9.74 9.09 4.33
CA HIS A 118 -10.17 9.02 5.75
C HIS A 118 -11.25 7.97 6.01
N GLN A 119 -11.72 7.29 4.96
CA GLN A 119 -12.74 6.24 5.01
C GLN A 119 -12.72 5.47 3.68
N LEU A 120 -13.30 4.27 3.66
CA LEU A 120 -13.25 3.38 2.50
C LEU A 120 -13.84 4.02 1.24
N ALA A 121 -14.95 4.75 1.38
CA ALA A 121 -15.57 5.46 0.26
C ALA A 121 -14.62 6.46 -0.44
N HIS A 122 -13.82 7.20 0.33
CA HIS A 122 -12.82 8.11 -0.25
C HIS A 122 -11.72 7.35 -0.99
N ALA A 123 -11.27 6.22 -0.46
CA ALA A 123 -10.24 5.40 -1.08
C ALA A 123 -10.70 4.80 -2.40
N LEU A 124 -11.92 4.25 -2.44
CA LEU A 124 -12.51 3.71 -3.68
C LEU A 124 -12.72 4.80 -4.73
N ALA A 125 -13.18 5.99 -4.30
CA ALA A 125 -13.31 7.14 -5.20
C ALA A 125 -11.96 7.62 -5.74
N ALA A 126 -10.91 7.67 -4.91
CA ALA A 126 -9.56 8.03 -5.32
C ALA A 126 -8.99 7.04 -6.35
N GLN A 127 -9.20 5.73 -6.14
CA GLN A 127 -8.82 4.70 -7.11
C GLN A 127 -9.54 4.86 -8.44
N ALA A 128 -10.86 5.05 -8.41
CA ALA A 128 -11.66 5.28 -9.62
C ALA A 128 -11.26 6.58 -10.34
N GLY A 129 -10.86 7.60 -9.57
CA GLY A 129 -10.37 8.88 -10.07
C GLY A 129 -8.92 8.86 -10.59
N GLY A 130 -8.24 7.71 -10.57
CA GLY A 130 -6.91 7.56 -11.15
C GLY A 130 -5.76 8.08 -10.28
N ALA A 131 -5.92 8.11 -8.96
CA ALA A 131 -4.81 8.35 -8.05
C ALA A 131 -3.72 7.26 -8.21
N ASP A 132 -2.45 7.67 -8.15
CA ASP A 132 -1.32 6.72 -8.18
C ASP A 132 -1.11 6.05 -6.83
N TYR A 133 -1.44 6.75 -5.74
CA TYR A 133 -1.46 6.21 -4.38
C TYR A 133 -2.41 6.98 -3.46
N ILE A 134 -2.70 6.42 -2.29
CA ILE A 134 -3.46 7.12 -1.25
C ILE A 134 -2.72 7.18 0.09
N GLY A 135 -2.94 8.26 0.83
CA GLY A 135 -2.52 8.41 2.23
C GLY A 135 -3.64 8.00 3.18
N VAL A 136 -3.47 6.89 3.88
CA VAL A 136 -4.47 6.30 4.80
C VAL A 136 -4.19 6.80 6.20
N GLY A 137 -4.96 7.78 6.68
CA GLY A 137 -4.73 8.34 8.01
C GLY A 137 -5.61 9.54 8.36
N PRO A 138 -5.39 10.20 9.51
CA PRO A 138 -4.37 9.85 10.49
C PRO A 138 -4.73 8.55 11.24
N VAL A 139 -3.84 7.56 11.27
CA VAL A 139 -4.09 6.27 11.97
C VAL A 139 -4.21 6.48 13.48
N TYR A 140 -3.34 7.30 14.06
CA TYR A 140 -3.38 7.73 15.45
C TYR A 140 -3.53 9.25 15.55
N PRO A 141 -3.94 9.79 16.72
CA PRO A 141 -3.92 11.23 16.96
C PRO A 141 -2.52 11.82 16.67
N THR A 142 -2.47 12.99 16.03
CA THR A 142 -1.21 13.63 15.66
C THR A 142 -1.29 15.15 15.77
N GLY A 143 -0.19 15.76 16.23
CA GLY A 143 -0.03 17.22 16.25
C GLY A 143 0.28 17.85 14.87
N THR A 144 0.61 17.05 13.85
CA THR A 144 1.00 17.58 12.52
C THR A 144 -0.19 18.13 11.72
N LYS A 145 -1.41 17.66 12.02
CA LYS A 145 -2.68 18.15 11.45
C LYS A 145 -3.76 18.15 12.53
N PRO A 146 -3.80 19.18 13.39
CA PRO A 146 -4.76 19.25 14.50
C PRO A 146 -6.21 19.22 14.00
N GLY A 147 -7.10 18.59 14.75
CA GLY A 147 -8.55 18.59 14.49
C GLY A 147 -9.09 17.43 13.64
N LYS A 148 -8.26 16.51 13.14
CA LYS A 148 -8.74 15.28 12.47
C LYS A 148 -8.78 14.10 13.44
N ALA A 149 -9.93 13.45 13.53
CA ALA A 149 -10.10 12.21 14.30
C ALA A 149 -9.25 11.08 13.70
N ALA A 150 -8.74 10.22 14.58
CA ALA A 150 -7.97 9.05 14.17
C ALA A 150 -8.88 8.00 13.51
N VAL A 151 -8.47 7.48 12.36
CA VAL A 151 -9.20 6.43 11.60
C VAL A 151 -8.85 5.02 12.09
N THR A 152 -7.79 4.90 12.90
CA THR A 152 -7.30 3.65 13.49
C THR A 152 -6.84 2.60 12.48
N THR A 153 -6.38 1.46 12.98
CA THR A 153 -5.91 0.34 12.17
C THR A 153 -7.04 -0.39 11.45
N SER A 154 -8.32 -0.21 11.85
CA SER A 154 -9.45 -0.82 11.14
C SER A 154 -9.53 -0.33 9.69
N TYR A 155 -9.37 0.98 9.48
CA TYR A 155 -9.38 1.55 8.13
C TYR A 155 -8.18 1.09 7.28
N VAL A 156 -7.03 0.86 7.91
CA VAL A 156 -5.86 0.27 7.24
C VAL A 156 -6.21 -1.13 6.71
N THR A 157 -6.84 -1.96 7.54
CA THR A 157 -7.30 -3.30 7.15
C THR A 157 -8.34 -3.26 6.03
N GLU A 158 -9.34 -2.38 6.12
CA GLU A 158 -10.35 -2.21 5.06
C GLU A 158 -9.71 -1.86 3.72
N VAL A 159 -8.77 -0.92 3.73
CA VAL A 159 -8.05 -0.50 2.52
C VAL A 159 -7.19 -1.63 1.96
N ALA A 160 -6.44 -2.33 2.82
CA ALA A 160 -5.59 -3.44 2.41
C ALA A 160 -6.36 -4.56 1.70
N ASN A 161 -7.63 -4.77 2.08
CA ASN A 161 -8.49 -5.80 1.49
C ASN A 161 -9.28 -5.35 0.26
N SER A 162 -9.39 -4.04 0.00
CA SER A 162 -10.34 -3.51 -0.99
C SER A 162 -9.68 -2.80 -2.18
N LEU A 163 -8.45 -2.30 -2.03
CA LEU A 163 -7.79 -1.51 -3.07
C LEU A 163 -6.74 -2.29 -3.87
N ALA A 164 -6.65 -1.95 -5.15
CA ALA A 164 -5.65 -2.43 -6.08
C ALA A 164 -4.47 -1.45 -6.24
N ILE A 165 -4.69 -0.16 -6.00
CA ILE A 165 -3.63 0.85 -6.00
C ILE A 165 -2.87 0.86 -4.66
N PRO A 166 -1.60 1.28 -4.64
CA PRO A 166 -0.81 1.29 -3.41
C PRO A 166 -1.31 2.36 -2.44
N PHE A 167 -1.12 2.10 -1.15
CA PHE A 167 -1.40 3.06 -0.09
C PHE A 167 -0.23 3.18 0.88
N VAL A 168 -0.19 4.30 1.60
CA VAL A 168 0.76 4.54 2.68
C VAL A 168 -0.02 4.88 3.95
N ALA A 169 0.23 4.14 5.03
CA ALA A 169 -0.36 4.44 6.32
C ALA A 169 0.35 5.67 6.94
N ILE A 170 -0.41 6.63 7.45
CA ILE A 170 0.12 7.91 7.96
C ILE A 170 -0.61 8.36 9.22
N GLY A 171 0.09 9.10 10.09
CA GLY A 171 -0.50 9.87 11.17
C GLY A 171 -0.27 9.23 12.54
N GLY A 172 0.60 9.87 13.34
CA GLY A 172 0.96 9.43 14.68
C GLY A 172 1.71 8.10 14.76
N ILE A 173 2.25 7.63 13.63
CA ILE A 173 3.03 6.40 13.57
C ILE A 173 4.45 6.65 14.08
N THR A 174 4.89 5.84 15.03
CA THR A 174 6.22 5.84 15.67
C THR A 174 6.79 4.43 15.69
N LEU A 175 8.04 4.26 16.14
CA LEU A 175 8.64 2.93 16.31
C LEU A 175 7.92 2.09 17.38
N ASP A 176 7.17 2.72 18.29
CA ASP A 176 6.46 2.03 19.38
C ASP A 176 5.12 1.43 18.94
N ASN A 177 4.59 1.81 17.78
CA ASN A 177 3.26 1.39 17.32
C ASN A 177 3.20 0.91 15.86
N VAL A 178 4.31 1.00 15.12
CA VAL A 178 4.38 0.63 13.70
C VAL A 178 4.04 -0.84 13.46
N ASP A 179 4.35 -1.72 14.40
CA ASP A 179 4.04 -3.14 14.37
C ASP A 179 2.54 -3.41 14.15
N THR A 180 1.67 -2.69 14.87
CA THR A 180 0.21 -2.85 14.76
C THR A 180 -0.32 -2.32 13.42
N VAL A 181 0.31 -1.30 12.84
CA VAL A 181 -0.04 -0.78 11.52
C VAL A 181 0.35 -1.76 10.41
N LEU A 182 1.54 -2.38 10.53
CA LEU A 182 2.02 -3.40 9.60
C LEU A 182 1.17 -4.69 9.70
N ALA A 183 0.78 -5.07 10.92
CA ALA A 183 -0.12 -6.18 11.18
C ALA A 183 -1.51 -5.98 10.57
N ALA A 184 -1.98 -4.72 10.50
CA ALA A 184 -3.23 -4.33 9.83
C ALA A 184 -3.15 -4.37 8.30
N GLY A 185 -2.01 -4.77 7.72
CA GLY A 185 -1.86 -4.95 6.27
C GLY A 185 -1.10 -3.83 5.56
N ALA A 186 -0.63 -2.81 6.28
CA ALA A 186 0.26 -1.82 5.68
C ALA A 186 1.57 -2.47 5.23
N THR A 187 2.00 -2.10 4.03
CA THR A 187 3.31 -2.47 3.46
C THR A 187 4.21 -1.25 3.27
N ARG A 188 3.67 -0.05 3.55
CA ARG A 188 4.31 1.25 3.42
C ARG A 188 3.86 2.15 4.56
N VAL A 189 4.80 2.87 5.16
CA VAL A 189 4.55 3.75 6.30
C VAL A 189 5.05 5.16 5.99
N CYS A 190 4.28 6.16 6.42
CA CYS A 190 4.65 7.56 6.36
C CYS A 190 4.90 8.12 7.76
N ALA A 191 6.07 8.72 7.94
CA ALA A 191 6.47 9.37 9.18
C ALA A 191 6.75 10.86 8.96
N VAL A 192 6.47 11.64 10.01
CA VAL A 192 6.80 13.08 10.06
C VAL A 192 7.65 13.33 11.30
N SER A 193 7.02 13.70 12.42
CA SER A 193 7.69 14.08 13.67
C SER A 193 8.58 12.97 14.25
N ALA A 194 8.20 11.70 14.09
CA ALA A 194 9.00 10.57 14.54
C ALA A 194 10.39 10.53 13.90
N VAL A 195 10.51 10.95 12.63
CA VAL A 195 11.78 11.00 11.90
C VAL A 195 12.42 12.39 12.03
N VAL A 196 11.73 13.43 11.56
CA VAL A 196 12.35 14.76 11.45
C VAL A 196 12.62 15.39 12.81
N GLY A 197 11.86 15.00 13.85
CA GLY A 197 12.06 15.44 15.23
C GLY A 197 13.06 14.61 16.03
N ALA A 198 13.53 13.47 15.49
CA ALA A 198 14.50 12.64 16.18
C ALA A 198 15.87 13.33 16.28
N PRO A 199 16.66 13.07 17.33
CA PRO A 199 18.06 13.47 17.38
C PRO A 199 18.87 12.89 16.21
N ASP A 200 18.59 11.64 15.83
CA ASP A 200 19.20 10.92 14.70
C ASP A 200 18.09 10.43 13.74
N PRO A 201 17.70 11.25 12.73
CA PRO A 201 16.70 10.85 11.74
C PRO A 201 17.12 9.61 10.94
N ALA A 202 18.42 9.43 10.68
CA ALA A 202 18.92 8.31 9.89
C ALA A 202 18.72 6.98 10.62
N ALA A 203 19.00 6.94 11.93
CA ALA A 203 18.75 5.75 12.75
C ALA A 203 17.27 5.39 12.79
N VAL A 204 16.39 6.37 12.99
CA VAL A 204 14.94 6.12 13.03
C VAL A 204 14.42 5.58 11.68
N CYS A 205 14.88 6.15 10.56
CA CYS A 205 14.54 5.63 9.23
C CYS A 205 14.98 4.17 9.06
N ARG A 206 16.21 3.80 9.48
CA ARG A 206 16.69 2.41 9.43
C ARG A 206 15.79 1.47 10.24
N SER A 207 15.43 1.85 11.47
CA SER A 207 14.53 1.05 12.29
C SER A 207 13.14 0.87 11.66
N PHE A 208 12.57 1.91 11.03
CA PHE A 208 11.33 1.75 10.26
C PHE A 208 11.48 0.73 9.12
N LYS A 209 12.59 0.79 8.36
CA LYS A 209 12.86 -0.15 7.27
C LYS A 209 13.01 -1.59 7.77
N GLU A 210 13.66 -1.79 8.91
CA GLU A 210 13.78 -3.09 9.57
C GLU A 210 12.41 -3.65 9.98
N TRP A 211 11.56 -2.84 10.60
CA TRP A 211 10.19 -3.22 10.94
C TRP A 211 9.38 -3.64 9.71
N ILE A 212 9.45 -2.85 8.63
CA ILE A 212 8.73 -3.15 7.38
C ILE A 212 9.25 -4.47 6.77
N ALA A 213 10.57 -4.67 6.73
CA ALA A 213 11.18 -5.89 6.18
C ALA A 213 10.84 -7.14 7.00
N ALA A 214 10.83 -7.03 8.34
CA ALA A 214 10.41 -8.11 9.23
C ALA A 214 8.94 -8.49 9.02
N ALA A 215 8.06 -7.49 8.87
CA ALA A 215 6.64 -7.72 8.60
C ALA A 215 6.40 -8.37 7.22
N ASP A 216 7.16 -7.96 6.19
CA ASP A 216 7.10 -8.59 4.86
C ASP A 216 7.53 -10.06 4.92
N THR A 217 8.62 -10.36 5.64
CA THR A 217 9.09 -11.74 5.85
C THR A 217 8.04 -12.58 6.57
N ALA A 218 7.44 -12.06 7.64
CA ALA A 218 6.38 -12.74 8.38
C ALA A 218 5.13 -12.97 7.52
N ARG A 219 4.78 -12.03 6.65
CA ARG A 219 3.63 -12.16 5.73
C ARG A 219 3.86 -13.22 4.67
N ILE A 220 5.05 -13.26 4.06
CA ILE A 220 5.44 -14.30 3.10
C ILE A 220 5.42 -15.67 3.76
N ALA A 221 5.99 -15.78 4.97
CA ALA A 221 5.96 -17.03 5.73
C ALA A 221 4.52 -17.47 6.01
N ARG A 222 3.65 -16.58 6.49
CA ARG A 222 2.22 -16.89 6.74
C ARG A 222 1.48 -17.29 5.47
N ALA A 223 1.73 -16.64 4.35
CA ALA A 223 1.12 -16.99 3.07
C ALA A 223 1.60 -18.37 2.58
N GLY A 224 2.89 -18.67 2.75
CA GLY A 224 3.46 -20.00 2.49
C GLY A 224 2.83 -21.07 3.38
N PHE A 225 2.79 -20.84 4.69
CA PHE A 225 2.14 -21.75 5.64
C PHE A 225 0.65 -21.90 5.36
N ALA A 226 -0.09 -20.85 5.01
CA ALA A 226 -1.51 -20.97 4.66
C ALA A 226 -1.70 -21.78 3.36
N ALA A 227 -0.82 -21.59 2.38
CA ALA A 227 -0.82 -22.39 1.15
C ALA A 227 -0.41 -23.86 1.40
N GLU A 228 0.40 -24.15 2.41
CA GLU A 228 0.80 -25.51 2.81
C GLU A 228 -0.21 -26.18 3.77
N ALA A 229 -0.85 -25.39 4.63
CA ALA A 229 -1.83 -25.85 5.62
C ALA A 229 -3.15 -26.29 4.97
N GLY A 230 -3.32 -25.99 3.69
CA GLY A 230 -4.50 -26.35 2.92
C GLY A 230 -5.75 -25.57 3.30
N VAL A 231 -6.77 -25.69 2.47
CA VAL A 231 -8.10 -25.14 2.67
C VAL A 231 -9.03 -26.21 3.24
N SER A 232 -10.04 -25.80 4.02
CA SER A 232 -11.16 -26.67 4.38
C SER A 232 -12.21 -26.58 3.27
N VAL A 233 -12.58 -27.69 2.68
CA VAL A 233 -13.63 -27.77 1.65
C VAL A 233 -14.63 -28.85 2.00
N ASN A 234 -15.86 -28.69 1.55
CA ASN A 234 -16.87 -29.73 1.66
C ASN A 234 -16.90 -30.55 0.37
N VAL A 235 -16.35 -31.77 0.38
CA VAL A 235 -16.37 -32.67 -0.78
C VAL A 235 -17.44 -33.73 -0.59
N ASN A 236 -18.45 -33.76 -1.47
CA ASN A 236 -19.58 -34.70 -1.41
C ASN A 236 -20.25 -34.76 -0.02
N GLY A 237 -20.50 -33.60 0.59
CA GLY A 237 -21.10 -33.50 1.93
C GLY A 237 -20.12 -33.69 3.10
N ARG A 238 -18.82 -33.93 2.87
CA ARG A 238 -17.81 -34.14 3.91
C ARG A 238 -16.77 -33.03 3.96
N GLU A 239 -16.62 -32.40 5.12
CA GLU A 239 -15.51 -31.48 5.38
C GLU A 239 -14.17 -32.22 5.27
N THR A 240 -13.31 -31.69 4.40
CA THR A 240 -12.03 -32.25 4.00
C THR A 240 -11.01 -31.14 3.94
N ARG A 241 -9.87 -31.34 4.61
CA ARG A 241 -8.74 -30.43 4.51
C ARG A 241 -7.84 -30.87 3.35
N THR A 242 -7.53 -29.96 2.43
CA THR A 242 -6.81 -30.27 1.18
C THR A 242 -5.77 -29.19 0.88
N ALA A 243 -4.61 -29.58 0.34
CA ALA A 243 -3.62 -28.63 -0.17
C ALA A 243 -3.86 -28.26 -1.65
N ALA A 244 -4.85 -28.88 -2.28
CA ALA A 244 -5.21 -28.61 -3.67
C ALA A 244 -5.60 -27.15 -3.88
N ARG A 245 -4.94 -26.52 -4.84
CA ARG A 245 -5.18 -25.13 -5.26
C ARG A 245 -6.16 -25.05 -6.42
N THR A 246 -6.35 -26.14 -7.13
CA THR A 246 -7.20 -26.20 -8.34
C THR A 246 -8.15 -27.39 -8.27
N VAL A 247 -9.24 -27.31 -9.04
CA VAL A 247 -10.19 -28.43 -9.17
C VAL A 247 -9.48 -29.70 -9.61
N PHE A 248 -8.50 -29.59 -10.53
CA PHE A 248 -7.72 -30.74 -10.99
C PHE A 248 -6.92 -31.39 -9.87
N GLU A 249 -6.19 -30.60 -9.08
CA GLU A 249 -5.40 -31.10 -7.94
C GLU A 249 -6.31 -31.80 -6.93
N LEU A 250 -7.48 -31.23 -6.65
CA LEU A 250 -8.45 -31.82 -5.71
C LEU A 250 -8.99 -33.16 -6.24
N VAL A 251 -9.32 -33.24 -7.52
CA VAL A 251 -9.75 -34.48 -8.17
C VAL A 251 -8.64 -35.54 -8.14
N ALA A 252 -7.40 -35.13 -8.35
CA ALA A 252 -6.23 -36.02 -8.33
C ALA A 252 -5.94 -36.55 -6.91
N GLU A 253 -6.10 -35.72 -5.86
CA GLU A 253 -5.98 -36.17 -4.46
C GLU A 253 -6.99 -37.27 -4.11
N HIS A 254 -8.16 -37.27 -4.76
CA HIS A 254 -9.18 -38.32 -4.59
C HIS A 254 -8.97 -39.53 -5.51
N GLY A 255 -7.92 -39.52 -6.34
CA GLY A 255 -7.57 -40.62 -7.27
C GLY A 255 -8.59 -40.80 -8.41
N LEU A 256 -9.28 -39.73 -8.79
CA LEU A 256 -10.36 -39.77 -9.77
C LEU A 256 -9.99 -39.12 -11.11
N GLU A 257 -8.76 -38.66 -11.31
CA GLU A 257 -8.32 -37.86 -12.47
C GLU A 257 -8.50 -38.55 -13.83
N LYS A 258 -8.49 -39.89 -13.84
CA LYS A 258 -8.70 -40.71 -15.05
C LYS A 258 -10.15 -41.15 -15.25
N ARG A 259 -11.07 -40.81 -14.35
CA ARG A 259 -12.49 -41.19 -14.44
C ARG A 259 -13.26 -40.21 -15.33
N ARG A 260 -14.35 -40.70 -15.92
CA ARG A 260 -15.41 -39.82 -16.44
C ARG A 260 -16.23 -39.34 -15.25
N MET A 261 -16.35 -38.02 -15.11
CA MET A 261 -17.07 -37.39 -14.02
C MET A 261 -17.54 -35.99 -14.40
N VAL A 262 -18.41 -35.45 -13.57
CA VAL A 262 -18.77 -34.04 -13.48
C VAL A 262 -18.23 -33.51 -12.16
N VAL A 263 -17.68 -32.29 -12.18
CA VAL A 263 -17.32 -31.55 -10.98
C VAL A 263 -18.22 -30.33 -10.90
N GLU A 264 -18.93 -30.20 -9.79
CA GLU A 264 -19.64 -28.98 -9.42
C GLU A 264 -18.85 -28.27 -8.31
N LEU A 265 -18.67 -26.96 -8.44
CA LEU A 265 -18.01 -26.11 -7.47
C LEU A 265 -18.96 -24.96 -7.11
N ASP A 266 -19.34 -24.88 -5.84
CA ASP A 266 -20.24 -23.87 -5.28
C ASP A 266 -21.57 -23.74 -6.06
N GLY A 267 -22.12 -24.86 -6.56
CA GLY A 267 -23.37 -24.90 -7.31
C GLY A 267 -23.24 -24.77 -8.83
N GLU A 268 -22.02 -24.60 -9.36
CA GLU A 268 -21.77 -24.42 -10.79
C GLU A 268 -20.91 -25.56 -11.37
N ILE A 269 -21.30 -26.09 -12.54
CA ILE A 269 -20.53 -27.15 -13.21
C ILE A 269 -19.24 -26.57 -13.80
N VAL A 270 -18.10 -27.13 -13.41
CA VAL A 270 -16.79 -26.75 -13.94
C VAL A 270 -16.42 -27.64 -15.12
N GLU A 271 -16.32 -27.05 -16.32
CA GLU A 271 -15.87 -27.75 -17.51
C GLU A 271 -14.47 -28.37 -17.31
N ARG A 272 -14.27 -29.60 -17.80
CA ARG A 272 -13.00 -30.34 -17.64
C ARG A 272 -11.78 -29.56 -18.13
N ALA A 273 -11.91 -28.80 -19.21
CA ALA A 273 -10.85 -27.97 -19.76
C ALA A 273 -10.44 -26.82 -18.82
N ALA A 274 -11.24 -26.49 -17.79
CA ALA A 274 -10.98 -25.45 -16.82
C ALA A 274 -10.39 -25.96 -15.50
N TRP A 275 -10.37 -27.27 -15.25
CA TRP A 275 -10.00 -27.82 -13.94
C TRP A 275 -8.62 -27.41 -13.45
N GLU A 276 -7.63 -27.30 -14.34
CA GLU A 276 -6.27 -26.88 -14.00
C GLU A 276 -6.14 -25.40 -13.62
N ARG A 277 -7.12 -24.56 -13.99
CA ARG A 277 -7.09 -23.11 -13.74
C ARG A 277 -8.19 -22.63 -12.79
N THR A 278 -9.21 -23.45 -12.53
CA THR A 278 -10.30 -23.11 -11.61
C THR A 278 -9.82 -23.32 -10.18
N PRO A 279 -9.70 -22.25 -9.37
CA PRO A 279 -9.14 -22.35 -8.03
C PRO A 279 -10.12 -22.96 -7.03
N ILE A 280 -9.59 -23.72 -6.07
CA ILE A 280 -10.31 -24.17 -4.88
C ILE A 280 -10.04 -23.17 -3.75
N ARG A 281 -11.10 -22.76 -3.05
CA ARG A 281 -11.04 -21.77 -1.97
C ARG A 281 -11.48 -22.40 -0.65
N ASP A 282 -11.05 -21.79 0.45
CA ASP A 282 -11.52 -22.15 1.78
C ASP A 282 -13.05 -22.00 1.90
N GLY A 283 -13.68 -23.01 2.44
CA GLY A 283 -15.13 -23.15 2.56
C GLY A 283 -15.86 -23.63 1.29
N ALA A 284 -15.16 -23.90 0.18
CA ALA A 284 -15.82 -24.28 -1.06
C ALA A 284 -16.59 -25.61 -0.94
N ALA A 285 -17.76 -25.68 -1.56
CA ALA A 285 -18.55 -26.90 -1.73
C ALA A 285 -18.21 -27.53 -3.08
N VAL A 286 -17.80 -28.80 -3.07
CA VAL A 286 -17.38 -29.54 -4.26
C VAL A 286 -18.12 -30.85 -4.35
N GLU A 287 -18.88 -31.05 -5.43
CA GLU A 287 -19.50 -32.34 -5.73
C GLU A 287 -18.71 -33.02 -6.85
N LEU A 288 -18.11 -34.18 -6.53
CA LEU A 288 -17.36 -35.04 -7.45
C LEU A 288 -18.24 -36.23 -7.84
N VAL A 289 -18.92 -36.14 -8.98
CA VAL A 289 -19.88 -37.14 -9.45
C VAL A 289 -19.26 -37.96 -10.60
N HIS A 290 -18.80 -39.18 -10.31
CA HIS A 290 -18.24 -40.07 -11.33
C HIS A 290 -19.30 -41.04 -11.88
N PHE A 291 -19.24 -41.33 -13.18
CA PHE A 291 -20.17 -42.26 -13.82
C PHE A 291 -19.78 -43.72 -13.50
N VAL A 292 -20.70 -44.49 -12.96
CA VAL A 292 -20.58 -45.95 -12.77
C VAL A 292 -21.54 -46.62 -13.74
N GLY A 293 -21.03 -47.00 -14.92
CA GLY A 293 -21.64 -47.83 -15.96
C GLY A 293 -23.18 -47.87 -16.07
N GLY A 294 -23.72 -47.24 -17.13
CA GLY A 294 -25.08 -47.46 -17.64
C GLY A 294 -25.89 -46.17 -17.76
N GLY A 295 -25.98 -45.63 -18.97
CA GLY A 295 -26.80 -44.44 -19.31
C GLY A 295 -26.11 -43.13 -18.99
#